data_AF-A0A6J4LLL5-F1
#
_entry.id   AF-A0A6J4LLL5-F1
#
_cell.length_a   1.000
_cell.length_b   1.000
_cell.length_c   1.000
_cell.angle_alpha   90.00
_cell.angle_beta   90.00
_cell.angle_gamma   90.00
#
_symmetry.space_group_name_H-M   'P 1'
#
loop_
_entity.id
_entity.type
_entity.pdbx_description
1 polymer ?
#
loop_
_entity_poly.entity_id
_entity_poly.type
_entity_poly.pdbx_seq_one_letter_code
_entity_poly.pdbx_strand_id
1 'polypeptide(L)'
;MASVTAADASGTRATLDEFVRVVEANGRLVTVCNFMKFRWMFEPPNGVFPRFQRLLEAGLIFIDDDPMNALRVQAEEATLPRCSRDITFAALSIEDRGIRHYGNFVIVWNLDQVAHRTSLFVANCVTWRLDRGMTMTEPTPLGFRAVWEHRGRLAAAKHGEEITQRTTPAEFSQILMADSASPDDGKDIFIEGHIWGQLSRGSVAKLIRLRREESIGDNVNAAKIARALKSVGLDVEGFP
;
A
#
# COMPACT_ATOMS: atom_id res chain seq x y z
N MET A 1 18.25 -5.45 12.85
CA MET A 1 19.09 -5.68 14.05
C MET A 1 19.77 -4.42 14.55
N ALA A 2 20.20 -3.48 13.69
CA ALA A 2 20.77 -2.20 14.13
C ALA A 2 19.79 -1.32 14.96
N SER A 3 18.49 -1.33 14.65
CA SER A 3 17.51 -0.46 15.33
C SER A 3 17.21 -0.86 16.78
N VAL A 4 17.23 -2.14 17.12
CA VAL A 4 16.94 -2.63 18.48
C VAL A 4 18.09 -2.30 19.44
N THR A 5 19.33 -2.53 19.01
CA THR A 5 20.52 -2.17 19.80
C THR A 5 20.66 -0.66 19.98
N ALA A 6 20.26 0.13 18.98
CA ALA A 6 20.24 1.59 19.07
C ALA A 6 19.12 2.11 20.01
N ALA A 7 17.96 1.44 20.03
CA ALA A 7 16.84 1.80 20.91
C ALA A 7 17.14 1.57 22.40
N ASP A 8 17.93 0.54 22.71
CA ASP A 8 18.36 0.26 24.08
C ASP A 8 19.34 1.34 24.58
N ALA A 9 20.19 1.89 23.71
CA ALA A 9 21.13 2.97 24.05
C ALA A 9 20.47 4.34 24.22
N SER A 10 19.34 4.58 23.55
CA SER A 10 18.58 5.84 23.60
C SER A 10 17.39 5.80 24.57
N GLY A 11 17.14 4.67 25.23
CA GLY A 11 16.00 4.45 26.13
C GLY A 11 14.64 4.47 25.41
N THR A 12 14.61 4.36 24.08
CA THR A 12 13.37 4.36 23.28
C THR A 12 12.74 2.98 23.16
N ARG A 13 13.35 1.95 23.75
CA ARG A 13 12.95 0.55 23.60
C ARG A 13 11.47 0.30 23.89
N ALA A 14 10.95 0.83 24.99
CA ALA A 14 9.54 0.65 25.36
C ALA A 14 8.59 1.24 24.31
N THR A 15 8.89 2.44 23.79
CA THR A 15 8.08 3.09 22.75
C THR A 15 8.19 2.34 21.42
N LEU A 16 9.37 1.84 21.06
CA LEU A 16 9.57 1.04 19.86
C LEU A 16 8.82 -0.30 19.94
N ASP A 17 8.88 -0.97 21.09
CA ASP A 17 8.13 -2.21 21.32
C ASP A 17 6.61 -1.95 21.25
N GLU A 18 6.13 -0.81 21.78
CA GLU A 18 4.73 -0.41 21.64
C GLU A 18 4.33 -0.14 20.19
N PHE A 19 5.19 0.56 19.43
CA PHE A 19 4.99 0.76 17.98
C PHE A 19 4.86 -0.57 17.24
N VAL A 20 5.75 -1.52 17.52
CA VAL A 20 5.69 -2.89 16.95
C VAL A 20 4.36 -3.54 17.29
N ARG A 21 3.93 -3.52 18.56
CA ARG A 21 2.67 -4.12 19.00
C ARG A 21 1.47 -3.50 18.29
N VAL A 22 1.41 -2.18 18.16
CA VAL A 22 0.30 -1.49 17.49
C VAL A 22 0.25 -1.85 16.01
N VAL A 23 1.39 -1.89 15.32
CA VAL A 23 1.47 -2.30 13.91
C VAL A 23 1.08 -3.77 13.73
N GLU A 24 1.46 -4.64 14.66
CA GLU A 24 1.05 -6.04 14.64
C GLU A 24 -0.45 -6.20 14.91
N ALA A 25 -1.02 -5.52 15.91
CA ALA A 25 -2.44 -5.64 16.23
C ALA A 25 -3.36 -5.04 15.15
N ASN A 26 -3.01 -3.85 14.64
CA ASN A 26 -3.88 -3.04 13.81
C ASN A 26 -3.48 -2.99 12.34
N GLY A 27 -2.36 -3.60 11.97
CA GLY A 27 -1.87 -3.62 10.59
C GLY A 27 -2.94 -4.10 9.60
N ARG A 28 -3.13 -3.35 8.53
CA ARG A 28 -4.02 -3.61 7.39
C ARG A 28 -3.25 -3.37 6.09
N LEU A 29 -3.72 -4.01 5.02
CA LEU A 29 -3.26 -3.73 3.66
C LEU A 29 -4.29 -2.84 3.00
N VAL A 30 -3.83 -1.71 2.46
CA VAL A 30 -4.69 -0.76 1.76
C VAL A 30 -4.19 -0.49 0.35
N THR A 31 -5.09 -0.34 -0.61
CA THR A 31 -4.76 0.15 -1.95
C THR A 31 -5.55 1.41 -2.24
N VAL A 32 -4.87 2.49 -2.61
CA VAL A 32 -5.53 3.69 -3.11
C VAL A 32 -5.66 3.63 -4.62
N CYS A 33 -6.79 4.09 -5.14
CA CYS A 33 -7.02 4.13 -6.58
C CYS A 33 -7.87 5.33 -7.01
N ASN A 34 -7.70 5.69 -8.29
CA ASN A 34 -8.54 6.66 -8.98
C ASN A 34 -9.90 6.06 -9.38
N PHE A 35 -10.81 6.92 -9.86
CA PHE A 35 -12.16 6.51 -10.25
C PHE A 35 -12.21 5.46 -11.36
N MET A 36 -11.32 5.52 -12.34
CA MET A 36 -11.29 4.56 -13.44
C MET A 36 -11.00 3.15 -12.94
N LYS A 37 -9.94 3.00 -12.14
CA LYS A 37 -9.58 1.71 -11.53
C LYS A 37 -10.69 1.24 -10.58
N PHE A 38 -11.26 2.14 -9.77
CA PHE A 38 -12.41 1.85 -8.92
C PHE A 38 -13.58 1.25 -9.71
N ARG A 39 -14.00 1.88 -10.82
CA ARG A 39 -15.05 1.34 -11.70
C ARG A 39 -14.71 -0.03 -12.24
N TRP A 40 -13.50 -0.23 -12.76
CA TRP A 40 -13.09 -1.54 -13.29
C TRP A 40 -13.18 -2.66 -12.26
N MET A 41 -12.84 -2.38 -10.99
CA MET A 41 -12.87 -3.38 -9.92
C MET A 41 -14.29 -3.66 -9.41
N PHE A 42 -15.13 -2.63 -9.33
CA PHE A 42 -16.38 -2.68 -8.57
C PHE A 42 -17.66 -2.48 -9.40
N GLU A 43 -17.57 -2.24 -10.70
CA GLU A 43 -18.73 -2.24 -11.60
C GLU A 43 -19.10 -3.66 -12.08
N PRO A 44 -18.18 -4.51 -12.57
CA PRO A 44 -18.51 -5.85 -13.07
C PRO A 44 -18.72 -6.87 -11.94
N PRO A 45 -19.82 -7.66 -11.90
CA PRO A 45 -20.18 -8.51 -10.75
C PRO A 45 -19.08 -9.50 -10.35
N ASN A 46 -18.32 -10.03 -11.31
CA ASN A 46 -17.16 -10.90 -11.11
C ASN A 46 -15.83 -10.16 -11.30
N GLY A 47 -15.79 -8.89 -10.89
CA GLY A 47 -14.64 -8.01 -11.06
C GLY A 47 -13.38 -8.63 -10.48
N VAL A 48 -12.43 -8.93 -11.37
CA VAL A 48 -11.08 -9.34 -11.00
C VAL A 48 -10.23 -8.09 -10.88
N PHE A 49 -9.49 -7.99 -9.79
CA PHE A 49 -8.69 -6.81 -9.53
C PHE A 49 -7.47 -6.82 -10.45
N PRO A 50 -7.31 -5.77 -11.26
CA PRO A 50 -6.29 -5.79 -12.27
C PRO A 50 -4.91 -5.59 -11.64
N ARG A 51 -3.93 -6.32 -12.15
CA ARG A 51 -2.53 -6.27 -11.73
C ARG A 51 -1.75 -5.41 -12.73
N PHE A 52 -0.81 -4.62 -12.24
CA PHE A 52 -0.12 -3.61 -13.04
C PHE A 52 0.48 -4.18 -14.32
N GLN A 53 1.32 -5.21 -14.20
CA GLN A 53 1.94 -5.91 -15.33
C GLN A 53 0.92 -6.48 -16.32
N ARG A 54 -0.21 -7.04 -15.83
CA ARG A 54 -1.26 -7.59 -16.69
C ARG A 54 -2.03 -6.50 -17.44
N LEU A 55 -2.20 -5.32 -16.84
CA LEU A 55 -2.80 -4.17 -17.52
C LEU A 55 -1.89 -3.62 -18.61
N LEU A 56 -0.57 -3.55 -18.36
CA LEU A 56 0.42 -3.19 -19.36
C LEU A 56 0.41 -4.18 -20.53
N GLU A 57 0.47 -5.48 -20.25
CA GLU A 57 0.41 -6.54 -21.27
C GLU A 57 -0.87 -6.50 -22.11
N ALA A 58 -2.00 -6.12 -21.49
CA ALA A 58 -3.28 -5.99 -22.17
C ALA A 58 -3.44 -4.65 -22.93
N GLY A 59 -2.46 -3.74 -22.88
CA GLY A 59 -2.54 -2.42 -23.49
C GLY A 59 -3.60 -1.51 -22.84
N LEU A 60 -3.96 -1.76 -21.58
CA LEU A 60 -4.96 -0.99 -20.83
C LEU A 60 -4.34 0.11 -19.96
N ILE A 61 -3.03 0.04 -19.74
CA ILE A 61 -2.19 1.13 -19.24
C ILE A 61 -1.04 1.28 -20.23
N PHE A 62 -0.68 2.51 -20.59
CA PHE A 62 0.46 2.78 -21.46
C PHE A 62 1.66 3.22 -20.63
N ILE A 63 2.83 2.65 -20.93
CA ILE A 63 4.10 3.01 -20.30
C ILE A 63 4.45 4.48 -20.59
N ASP A 64 4.04 4.99 -21.75
CA ASP A 64 4.37 6.33 -22.23
C ASP A 64 3.60 7.45 -21.51
N ASP A 65 2.51 7.11 -20.78
CA ASP A 65 1.72 8.09 -20.03
C ASP A 65 2.43 8.55 -18.74
N ASP A 66 3.35 7.75 -18.21
CA ASP A 66 4.11 8.06 -16.99
C ASP A 66 5.49 7.36 -17.04
N PRO A 67 6.60 8.10 -17.13
CA PRO A 67 7.95 7.56 -17.08
C PRO A 67 8.22 6.63 -15.88
N MET A 68 7.49 6.81 -14.76
CA MET A 68 7.57 5.93 -13.60
C MET A 68 7.05 4.53 -13.89
N ASN A 69 6.08 4.36 -14.79
CA ASN A 69 5.61 3.04 -15.20
C ASN A 69 6.72 2.21 -15.87
N ALA A 70 7.61 2.85 -16.65
CA ALA A 70 8.73 2.17 -17.29
C ALA A 70 9.76 1.68 -16.27
N LEU A 71 10.08 2.53 -15.28
CA LEU A 71 11.00 2.17 -14.19
C LEU A 71 10.40 1.10 -13.28
N ARG A 72 9.09 1.20 -13.03
CA ARG A 72 8.32 0.27 -12.19
C ARG A 72 8.49 -1.17 -12.66
N VAL A 73 8.36 -1.45 -13.96
CA VAL A 73 8.48 -2.82 -14.49
C VAL A 73 9.82 -3.45 -14.12
N GLN A 74 10.91 -2.71 -14.30
CA GLN A 74 12.27 -3.19 -13.99
C GLN A 74 12.49 -3.31 -12.49
N ALA A 75 12.10 -2.28 -11.73
CA ALA A 75 12.24 -2.26 -10.27
C ALA A 75 11.47 -3.39 -9.59
N GLU A 76 10.26 -3.69 -10.09
CA GLU A 76 9.43 -4.80 -9.60
C GLU A 76 10.10 -6.13 -9.84
N GLU A 77 10.60 -6.41 -11.05
CA GLU A 77 11.27 -7.67 -11.35
C GLU A 77 12.55 -7.85 -10.53
N ALA A 78 13.31 -6.78 -10.33
CA ALA A 78 14.52 -6.83 -9.52
C ALA A 78 14.22 -6.95 -8.01
N THR A 79 13.02 -6.56 -7.57
CA THR A 79 12.56 -6.67 -6.16
C THR A 79 11.80 -7.97 -5.89
N LEU A 80 11.06 -8.49 -6.86
CA LEU A 80 10.18 -9.66 -6.78
C LEU A 80 10.37 -10.55 -8.01
N PRO A 81 11.58 -11.11 -8.19
CA PRO A 81 11.93 -11.85 -9.40
C PRO A 81 10.96 -13.01 -9.60
N ARG A 82 10.45 -13.15 -10.83
CA ARG A 82 9.49 -14.19 -11.27
C ARG A 82 8.09 -14.11 -10.69
N CYS A 83 7.80 -13.13 -9.81
CA CYS A 83 6.50 -13.00 -9.14
C CYS A 83 5.75 -11.73 -9.56
N SER A 84 6.47 -10.71 -10.06
CA SER A 84 6.00 -9.36 -10.40
C SER A 84 4.65 -9.33 -11.14
N ARG A 85 4.46 -10.24 -12.11
CA ARG A 85 3.25 -10.35 -12.94
C ARG A 85 1.97 -10.68 -12.18
N ASP A 86 2.10 -11.29 -11.01
CA ASP A 86 0.98 -11.75 -10.20
C ASP A 86 0.78 -10.94 -8.92
N ILE A 87 1.43 -9.78 -8.79
CA ILE A 87 1.33 -8.93 -7.60
C ILE A 87 0.23 -7.88 -7.73
N THR A 88 -0.56 -7.73 -6.68
CA THR A 88 -1.31 -6.51 -6.38
C THR A 88 -0.59 -5.74 -5.28
N PHE A 89 -0.31 -4.45 -5.56
CA PHE A 89 0.36 -3.56 -4.62
C PHE A 89 -0.63 -2.93 -3.62
N ALA A 90 -0.18 -2.86 -2.38
CA ALA A 90 -0.85 -2.22 -1.27
C ALA A 90 0.17 -1.45 -0.42
N ALA A 91 -0.31 -0.73 0.58
CA ALA A 91 0.50 -0.15 1.63
C ALA A 91 0.09 -0.74 2.98
N LEU A 92 1.05 -0.90 3.88
CA LEU A 92 0.78 -1.21 5.29
C LEU A 92 0.22 0.03 5.99
N SER A 93 -0.94 -0.10 6.62
CA SER A 93 -1.63 0.96 7.37
C SER A 93 -2.11 0.42 8.72
N ILE A 94 -2.41 1.30 9.67
CA ILE A 94 -2.99 0.93 10.98
C ILE A 94 -4.35 1.61 11.26
N GLU A 95 -4.82 2.47 10.36
CA GLU A 95 -6.07 3.26 10.50
C GLU A 95 -6.82 3.38 9.16
N ASP A 96 -6.72 2.35 8.30
CA ASP A 96 -7.26 2.35 6.94
C ASP A 96 -6.82 3.54 6.06
N ARG A 97 -5.81 4.29 6.50
CA ARG A 97 -5.23 5.40 5.76
C ARG A 97 -4.44 4.88 4.58
N GLY A 98 -4.61 5.50 3.42
CA GLY A 98 -3.74 5.32 2.25
C GLY A 98 -3.13 6.64 1.78
N ILE A 99 -2.17 6.56 0.85
CA ILE A 99 -1.53 7.73 0.25
C ILE A 99 -2.49 8.44 -0.72
N ARG A 100 -2.87 9.67 -0.39
CA ARG A 100 -3.95 10.44 -1.03
C ARG A 100 -3.64 10.83 -2.47
N HIS A 101 -2.36 10.91 -2.83
CA HIS A 101 -1.90 11.22 -4.18
C HIS A 101 -2.31 10.15 -5.20
N TYR A 102 -2.50 8.90 -4.76
CA TYR A 102 -2.81 7.77 -5.64
C TYR A 102 -4.30 7.67 -5.99
N GLY A 103 -5.15 8.55 -5.46
CA GLY A 103 -6.55 8.67 -5.84
C GLY A 103 -7.53 8.94 -4.69
N ASN A 104 -8.80 8.66 -4.97
CA ASN A 104 -9.93 9.11 -4.15
C ASN A 104 -10.61 7.98 -3.38
N PHE A 105 -10.20 6.73 -3.64
CA PHE A 105 -10.79 5.54 -3.04
C PHE A 105 -9.72 4.70 -2.36
N VAL A 106 -9.95 4.32 -1.11
CA VAL A 106 -9.14 3.35 -0.39
C VAL A 106 -9.87 2.02 -0.34
N ILE A 107 -9.14 0.96 -0.64
CA ILE A 107 -9.60 -0.42 -0.57
C ILE A 107 -8.83 -1.07 0.55
N VAL A 108 -9.53 -1.47 1.61
CA VAL A 108 -8.95 -2.24 2.72
C VAL A 108 -9.17 -3.72 2.42
N TRP A 109 -8.07 -4.47 2.37
CA TRP A 109 -8.12 -5.89 2.05
C TRP A 109 -8.49 -6.74 3.28
N ASN A 110 -9.25 -7.80 3.04
CA ASN A 110 -9.58 -8.81 4.04
C ASN A 110 -8.33 -9.66 4.34
N LEU A 111 -7.75 -9.47 5.52
CA LEU A 111 -6.50 -10.13 5.91
C LEU A 111 -6.58 -11.65 5.94
N ASP A 112 -7.73 -12.24 6.26
CA ASP A 112 -7.90 -13.70 6.23
C ASP A 112 -7.64 -14.27 4.83
N GLN A 113 -7.95 -13.47 3.80
CA GLN A 113 -7.79 -13.83 2.40
C GLN A 113 -6.40 -13.48 1.84
N VAL A 114 -5.71 -12.47 2.40
CA VAL A 114 -4.49 -11.91 1.76
C VAL A 114 -3.21 -12.04 2.58
N ALA A 115 -3.28 -12.14 3.92
CA ALA A 115 -2.10 -12.09 4.79
C ALA A 115 -1.07 -13.17 4.45
N HIS A 116 -1.52 -14.43 4.33
CA HIS A 116 -0.69 -15.62 4.08
C HIS A 116 0.02 -15.61 2.71
N ARG A 117 -0.39 -14.72 1.80
CA ARG A 117 0.12 -14.56 0.43
C ARG A 117 0.70 -13.17 0.20
N THR A 118 1.05 -12.47 1.29
CA THR A 118 1.61 -11.12 1.25
C THR A 118 3.04 -11.09 1.73
N SER A 119 3.91 -10.46 0.94
CA SER A 119 5.21 -9.97 1.41
C SER A 119 5.20 -8.45 1.53
N LEU A 120 6.12 -7.91 2.30
CA LEU A 120 6.30 -6.48 2.52
C LEU A 120 7.69 -6.05 2.07
N PHE A 121 7.80 -4.83 1.59
CA PHE A 121 9.04 -4.16 1.23
C PHE A 121 9.08 -2.77 1.85
N VAL A 122 10.27 -2.35 2.25
CA VAL A 122 10.47 -1.19 3.13
C VAL A 122 9.93 0.13 2.54
N ALA A 123 9.80 0.25 1.23
CA ALA A 123 9.32 1.46 0.56
C ALA A 123 8.75 1.13 -0.82
N ASN A 124 8.35 2.14 -1.60
CA ASN A 124 8.07 1.97 -3.03
C ASN A 124 9.34 1.49 -3.76
N CYS A 125 9.24 0.42 -4.55
CA CYS A 125 10.41 -0.21 -5.17
C CYS A 125 11.19 0.69 -6.14
N VAL A 126 10.55 1.67 -6.78
CA VAL A 126 11.21 2.59 -7.71
C VAL A 126 11.99 3.65 -6.94
N THR A 127 11.32 4.36 -6.04
CA THR A 127 11.92 5.51 -5.34
C THR A 127 12.99 5.06 -4.36
N TRP A 128 12.80 3.90 -3.71
CA TRP A 128 13.82 3.28 -2.85
C TRP A 128 15.15 3.02 -3.58
N ARG A 129 15.09 2.62 -4.86
CA ARG A 129 16.26 2.37 -5.71
C ARG A 129 16.92 3.68 -6.13
N LEU A 130 16.11 4.65 -6.59
CA LEU A 130 16.59 5.98 -6.96
C LEU A 130 17.35 6.65 -5.81
N ASP A 131 16.79 6.64 -4.60
CA ASP A 131 17.39 7.23 -3.41
C ASP A 131 18.73 6.60 -3.01
N ARG A 132 18.99 5.37 -3.48
CA ARG A 132 20.23 4.61 -3.20
C ARG A 132 21.22 4.63 -4.37
N GLY A 133 20.91 5.35 -5.45
CA GLY A 133 21.71 5.34 -6.67
C GLY A 133 21.80 3.97 -7.32
N MET A 134 20.84 3.08 -7.03
CA MET A 134 20.79 1.73 -7.58
C MET A 134 20.17 1.74 -8.98
N THR A 135 20.65 0.83 -9.84
CA THR A 135 20.00 0.61 -11.12
C THR A 135 18.66 -0.11 -10.94
N MET A 136 17.75 0.01 -11.92
CA MET A 136 16.44 -0.66 -11.83
C MET A 136 16.52 -2.18 -12.00
N THR A 137 17.63 -2.71 -12.52
CA THR A 137 17.81 -4.14 -12.83
C THR A 137 18.65 -4.88 -11.81
N GLU A 138 19.40 -4.18 -10.96
CA GLU A 138 20.23 -4.80 -9.93
C GLU A 138 19.37 -5.51 -8.87
N PRO A 139 19.69 -6.75 -8.47
CA PRO A 139 18.92 -7.47 -7.46
C PRO A 139 18.80 -6.68 -6.15
N THR A 140 17.59 -6.61 -5.58
CA THR A 140 17.41 -5.98 -4.26
C THR A 140 18.23 -6.74 -3.20
N PRO A 141 19.07 -6.05 -2.41
CA PRO A 141 19.82 -6.68 -1.32
C PRO A 141 18.92 -7.35 -0.30
N LEU A 142 19.48 -8.33 0.41
CA LEU A 142 18.76 -9.00 1.50
C LEU A 142 18.49 -8.04 2.66
N GLY A 143 17.41 -8.29 3.40
CA GLY A 143 17.07 -7.55 4.62
C GLY A 143 16.05 -6.42 4.47
N PHE A 144 15.62 -6.09 3.24
CA PHE A 144 14.62 -5.04 2.99
C PHE A 144 13.19 -5.56 2.78
N ARG A 145 13.00 -6.89 2.83
CA ARG A 145 11.70 -7.56 2.69
C ARG A 145 11.36 -8.36 3.95
N ALA A 146 10.07 -8.51 4.20
CA ALA A 146 9.54 -9.36 5.27
C ALA A 146 8.27 -10.07 4.83
N VAL A 147 7.92 -11.17 5.49
CA VAL A 147 6.57 -11.75 5.42
C VAL A 147 5.60 -10.95 6.28
N TRP A 148 4.29 -11.09 6.06
CA TRP A 148 3.25 -10.34 6.77
C TRP A 148 3.37 -10.44 8.31
N GLU A 149 3.73 -11.61 8.84
CA GLU A 149 3.90 -11.89 10.27
C GLU A 149 5.04 -11.07 10.91
N HIS A 150 5.92 -10.48 10.09
CA HIS A 150 7.04 -9.66 10.55
C HIS A 150 6.87 -8.17 10.23
N ARG A 151 5.63 -7.73 9.92
CA ARG A 151 5.30 -6.33 9.61
C ARG A 151 5.74 -5.33 10.68
N GLY A 152 5.53 -5.63 11.96
CA GLY A 152 5.95 -4.76 13.06
C GLY A 152 7.46 -4.60 13.11
N ARG A 153 8.20 -5.70 12.93
CA ARG A 153 9.67 -5.68 12.88
C ARG A 153 10.21 -4.91 11.67
N LEU A 154 9.60 -5.06 10.50
CA LEU A 154 9.97 -4.28 9.32
C LEU A 154 9.70 -2.78 9.54
N ALA A 155 8.55 -2.44 10.12
CA ALA A 155 8.21 -1.06 10.47
C ALA A 155 9.21 -0.46 11.46
N ALA A 156 9.57 -1.19 12.52
CA ALA A 156 10.58 -0.75 13.48
C ALA A 156 11.99 -0.66 12.88
N ALA A 157 12.33 -1.53 11.92
CA ALA A 157 13.61 -1.44 11.21
C ALA A 157 13.67 -0.20 10.31
N LYS A 158 12.54 0.20 9.72
CA LYS A 158 12.44 1.37 8.86
C LYS A 158 12.43 2.69 9.64
N HIS A 159 11.55 2.78 10.64
CA HIS A 159 11.21 4.01 11.34
C HIS A 159 11.86 4.13 12.72
N GLY A 160 12.74 3.19 13.09
CA GLY A 160 13.31 3.15 14.45
C GLY A 160 14.02 4.44 14.88
N GLU A 161 14.58 5.18 13.92
CA GLU A 161 15.22 6.48 14.17
C GLU A 161 14.23 7.63 14.36
N GLU A 162 13.00 7.50 13.86
CA GLU A 162 11.90 8.47 14.02
C GLU A 162 11.15 8.27 15.34
N ILE A 163 11.27 7.09 15.97
CA ILE A 163 10.66 6.77 17.25
C ILE A 163 11.54 7.25 18.41
N THR A 164 11.01 8.19 19.19
CA THR A 164 11.66 8.74 20.39
C THR A 164 10.89 8.37 21.65
N GLN A 165 11.45 8.65 22.82
CA GLN A 165 10.75 8.46 24.11
C GLN A 165 9.48 9.32 24.23
N ARG A 166 9.36 10.38 23.42
CA ARG A 166 8.22 11.30 23.43
C ARG A 166 7.15 10.93 22.41
N THR A 167 7.45 10.00 21.50
CA THR A 167 6.49 9.56 20.49
C THR A 167 5.33 8.84 21.17
N THR A 168 4.12 9.24 20.82
CA THR A 168 2.86 8.73 21.36
C THR A 168 2.19 7.78 20.38
N PRO A 169 1.30 6.88 20.85
CA PRO A 169 0.57 5.98 19.96
C PRO A 169 -0.24 6.68 18.86
N ALA A 170 -0.74 7.90 19.13
CA ALA A 170 -1.48 8.69 18.15
C ALA A 170 -0.63 9.15 16.95
N GLU A 171 0.69 9.21 17.11
CA GLU A 171 1.62 9.63 16.04
C GLU A 171 2.05 8.45 15.15
N PHE A 172 1.85 7.21 15.60
CA PHE A 172 2.34 6.02 14.90
C PHE A 172 1.79 5.88 13.48
N SER A 173 0.52 6.24 13.26
CA SER A 173 -0.11 6.21 11.94
C SER A 173 0.59 7.15 10.95
N GLN A 174 0.98 8.35 11.41
CA GLN A 174 1.68 9.34 10.60
C GLN A 174 3.14 8.97 10.35
N ILE A 175 3.81 8.33 11.32
CA ILE A 175 5.17 7.82 11.16
C ILE A 175 5.21 6.68 10.15
N LEU A 176 4.28 5.72 10.27
CA LEU A 176 4.19 4.57 9.37
C LEU A 176 3.84 4.98 7.94
N MET A 177 3.01 6.00 7.79
CA MET A 177 2.51 6.47 6.50
C MET A 177 2.39 7.99 6.44
N ALA A 178 3.08 8.61 5.48
CA ALA A 178 2.98 10.05 5.21
C ALA A 178 2.91 10.31 3.70
N ASP A 179 1.97 11.18 3.33
CA ASP A 179 1.94 11.79 2.00
C ASP A 179 3.11 12.76 1.88
N SER A 180 3.75 12.81 0.71
CA SER A 180 4.75 13.82 0.43
C SER A 180 4.12 15.22 0.28
N ALA A 181 4.96 16.25 0.14
CA ALA A 181 4.46 17.61 -0.06
C ALA A 181 3.89 17.82 -1.48
N SER A 182 4.38 17.05 -2.46
CA SER A 182 3.94 17.10 -3.85
C SER A 182 3.74 15.69 -4.40
N PRO A 183 2.63 15.39 -5.09
CA PRO A 183 2.41 14.10 -5.77
C PRO A 183 3.57 13.68 -6.69
N ASP A 184 4.28 14.65 -7.26
CA ASP A 184 5.30 14.42 -8.29
C ASP A 184 6.69 14.11 -7.71
N ASP A 185 6.91 14.28 -6.40
CA ASP A 185 8.23 14.07 -5.82
C ASP A 185 8.54 12.59 -5.54
N GLY A 186 7.52 11.73 -5.53
CA GLY A 186 7.65 10.30 -5.23
C GLY A 186 8.14 9.99 -3.81
N LYS A 187 8.11 10.97 -2.89
CA LYS A 187 8.68 10.86 -1.53
C LYS A 187 7.67 10.40 -0.50
N ASP A 188 6.55 9.83 -0.94
CA ASP A 188 5.57 9.26 -0.03
C ASP A 188 6.23 8.19 0.85
N ILE A 189 5.98 8.28 2.14
CA ILE A 189 6.53 7.36 3.13
C ILE A 189 5.49 6.29 3.38
N PHE A 190 5.78 5.04 3.01
CA PHE A 190 4.96 3.89 3.36
C PHE A 190 5.74 2.58 3.20
N ILE A 191 5.27 1.50 3.82
CA ILE A 191 5.77 0.14 3.57
C ILE A 191 4.90 -0.49 2.49
N GLU A 192 5.52 -0.92 1.39
CA GLU A 192 4.83 -1.51 0.24
C GLU A 192 4.48 -2.97 0.52
N GLY A 193 3.23 -3.34 0.26
CA GLY A 193 2.72 -4.70 0.36
C GLY A 193 2.54 -5.33 -1.01
N HIS A 194 2.91 -6.61 -1.12
CA HIS A 194 2.86 -7.39 -2.34
C HIS A 194 1.96 -8.60 -2.16
N ILE A 195 0.72 -8.48 -2.60
CA ILE A 195 -0.28 -9.54 -2.48
C ILE A 195 -0.20 -10.41 -3.73
N TRP A 196 0.31 -11.64 -3.60
CA TRP A 196 0.51 -12.54 -4.74
C TRP A 196 -0.79 -13.21 -5.16
N GLY A 197 -1.10 -13.27 -6.46
CA GLY A 197 -2.23 -14.02 -7.03
C GLY A 197 -3.45 -13.16 -7.37
N GLN A 198 -4.55 -13.81 -7.76
CA GLN A 198 -5.78 -13.11 -8.16
C GLN A 198 -6.57 -12.60 -6.93
N LEU A 199 -7.12 -11.40 -7.05
CA LEU A 199 -8.01 -10.80 -6.06
C LEU A 199 -9.37 -10.49 -6.69
N SER A 200 -10.41 -10.55 -5.87
CA SER A 200 -11.79 -10.29 -6.27
C SER A 200 -12.47 -9.38 -5.24
N ARG A 201 -13.74 -9.04 -5.48
CA ARG A 201 -14.53 -8.27 -4.52
C ARG A 201 -14.62 -8.95 -3.15
N GLY A 202 -14.65 -10.29 -3.11
CA GLY A 202 -14.66 -11.05 -1.85
C GLY A 202 -13.36 -10.94 -1.04
N SER A 203 -12.28 -10.43 -1.65
CA SER A 203 -11.03 -10.13 -0.96
C SER A 203 -11.04 -8.76 -0.27
N VAL A 204 -12.07 -7.93 -0.48
CA VAL A 204 -12.19 -6.59 0.11
C VAL A 204 -12.95 -6.68 1.43
N ALA A 205 -12.38 -6.10 2.49
CA ALA A 205 -13.07 -5.94 3.76
C ALA A 205 -13.89 -4.65 3.80
N LYS A 206 -13.32 -3.56 3.27
CA LYS A 206 -13.90 -2.23 3.38
C LYS A 206 -13.48 -1.33 2.22
N LEU A 207 -14.38 -0.43 1.82
CA LEU A 207 -14.17 0.58 0.79
C LEU A 207 -14.42 1.97 1.37
N ILE A 208 -13.45 2.87 1.24
CA ILE A 208 -13.55 4.23 1.77
C ILE A 208 -13.38 5.22 0.64
N ARG A 209 -14.25 6.23 0.60
CA ARG A 209 -14.07 7.40 -0.26
C ARG A 209 -13.40 8.53 0.51
N LEU A 210 -12.22 8.94 0.06
CA LEU A 210 -11.44 10.03 0.65
C LEU A 210 -11.98 11.40 0.26
N ARG A 211 -12.32 11.57 -1.02
CA ARG A 211 -12.81 12.84 -1.56
C ARG A 211 -13.80 12.63 -2.70
N ARG A 212 -14.54 13.70 -3.01
CA ARG A 212 -15.45 13.72 -4.15
C ARG A 212 -14.64 13.81 -5.45
N GLU A 213 -15.18 13.22 -6.51
CA GLU A 213 -14.67 13.45 -7.86
C GLU A 213 -15.05 14.87 -8.29
N GLU A 214 -14.33 15.45 -9.22
CA GLU A 214 -14.70 16.74 -9.82
C GLU A 214 -15.96 16.60 -10.69
N SER A 215 -16.06 15.48 -11.41
CA SER A 215 -17.21 15.15 -12.27
C SER A 215 -18.44 14.75 -11.45
N ILE A 216 -19.55 15.45 -11.67
CA ILE A 216 -20.86 15.09 -11.08
C ILE A 216 -21.27 13.68 -11.53
N GLY A 217 -21.03 13.32 -12.79
CA GLY A 217 -21.33 11.99 -13.32
C GLY A 217 -20.58 10.89 -12.58
N ASP A 218 -19.29 11.12 -12.30
CA ASP A 218 -18.46 10.16 -11.59
C ASP A 218 -18.87 10.03 -10.12
N ASN A 219 -19.27 11.13 -9.49
CA ASN A 219 -19.88 11.10 -8.16
C ASN A 219 -21.16 10.24 -8.12
N VAL A 220 -22.06 10.41 -9.10
CA VAL A 220 -23.32 9.64 -9.18
C VAL A 220 -23.03 8.16 -9.40
N ASN A 221 -22.11 7.84 -10.31
CA ASN A 221 -21.69 6.48 -10.60
C ASN A 221 -21.02 5.82 -9.39
N ALA A 222 -20.12 6.53 -8.71
CA ALA A 222 -19.48 6.07 -7.49
C ALA A 222 -20.51 5.72 -6.39
N ALA A 223 -21.50 6.59 -6.18
CA ALA A 223 -22.59 6.34 -5.23
C ALA A 223 -23.49 5.16 -5.64
N LYS A 224 -23.73 4.95 -6.94
CA LYS A 224 -24.47 3.78 -7.43
C LYS A 224 -23.72 2.48 -7.14
N ILE A 225 -22.41 2.44 -7.43
CA ILE A 225 -21.56 1.29 -7.16
C ILE A 225 -21.50 1.01 -5.65
N ALA A 226 -21.24 2.03 -4.84
CA ALA A 226 -21.21 1.92 -3.38
C ALA A 226 -22.50 1.33 -2.79
N ARG A 227 -23.67 1.78 -3.25
CA ARG A 227 -24.96 1.22 -2.81
C ARG A 227 -25.11 -0.26 -3.16
N ALA A 228 -24.69 -0.67 -4.36
CA ALA A 228 -24.72 -2.07 -4.76
C ALA A 228 -23.78 -2.93 -3.90
N LEU A 229 -22.58 -2.42 -3.58
CA LEU A 229 -21.64 -3.12 -2.69
C LEU A 229 -22.18 -3.24 -1.25
N LYS A 230 -22.80 -2.17 -0.74
CA LYS A 230 -23.45 -2.18 0.58
C LYS A 230 -24.60 -3.19 0.65
N SER A 231 -25.38 -3.33 -0.42
CA SER A 231 -26.47 -4.33 -0.48
C SER A 231 -26.00 -5.78 -0.44
N VAL A 232 -24.72 -6.04 -0.77
CA VAL A 232 -24.11 -7.38 -0.65
C VAL A 232 -23.23 -7.51 0.61
N GLY A 233 -23.34 -6.56 1.55
CA GLY A 233 -22.70 -6.63 2.86
C GLY A 233 -21.27 -6.10 2.93
N LEU A 234 -20.76 -5.43 1.88
CA LEU A 234 -19.46 -4.77 1.97
C LEU A 234 -19.55 -3.53 2.86
N ASP A 235 -18.55 -3.32 3.72
CA ASP A 235 -18.40 -2.08 4.48
C ASP A 235 -17.96 -0.93 3.56
N VAL A 236 -18.71 0.16 3.58
CA VAL A 236 -18.54 1.29 2.65
C VAL A 236 -18.71 2.61 3.39
N GLU A 237 -17.68 3.48 3.32
CA GLU A 237 -17.61 4.77 4.03
C GLU A 237 -17.32 5.95 3.09
N GLY A 238 -17.80 7.14 3.46
CA GLY A 238 -17.54 8.38 2.70
C GLY A 238 -18.38 8.55 1.43
N PHE A 239 -19.41 7.71 1.24
CA PHE A 239 -20.39 7.83 0.17
C PHE A 239 -21.73 8.37 0.72
N PRO A 240 -22.49 9.15 -0.08
CA PRO A 240 -23.82 9.60 0.28
C PRO A 240 -24.84 8.45 0.32
#